data_AF-A0A0K1P7K7-F1
#
_entry.id   AF-A0A0K1P7K7-F1
#
_cell.length_a   1.000
_cell.length_b   1.000
_cell.length_c   1.000
_cell.angle_alpha   90.00
_cell.angle_beta   90.00
_cell.angle_gamma   90.00
#
_symmetry.space_group_name_H-M   'P 1'
#
loop_
_entity.id
_entity.type
_entity.pdbx_description
1 polymer ?
#
loop_
_entity_poly.entity_id
_entity_poly.type
_entity_poly.pdbx_seq_one_letter_code
_entity_poly.pdbx_strand_id
1 'polypeptide(L)'
;MNAQEKFNIIKDVKTKLKQELIRLHEAYYYKIINYLKGLKICIDYNLIKKEKTVFSGVYLMYCEIDNEIIFTYVGESIDLFKRFRQHVANLNTTKKKYKKMRSLGASEKNIKFLILTFESDQNKRLLLETYYIYILRSKIYNLNTKLLSKKAKCDQNHGNMTSKLLNVNKLSIKLNVFVKCRNKLCKQIINLYDFNGLLYNRI
;
A
#
# COMPACT_ATOMS: atom_id res chain seq x y z
N MET A 1 28.33 -6.45 -1.98
CA MET A 1 27.20 -5.62 -2.44
C MET A 1 26.95 -4.48 -1.46
N ASN A 2 27.15 -3.23 -1.88
CA ASN A 2 27.01 -2.03 -1.07
C ASN A 2 25.53 -1.63 -0.87
N ALA A 3 25.24 -0.68 0.04
CA ALA A 3 23.86 -0.29 0.37
C ALA A 3 23.09 0.31 -0.83
N GLN A 4 23.79 0.97 -1.76
CA GLN A 4 23.19 1.56 -2.95
C GLN A 4 22.78 0.49 -3.97
N GLU A 5 23.62 -0.53 -4.18
CA GLU A 5 23.31 -1.68 -5.03
C GLU A 5 22.10 -2.45 -4.50
N LYS A 6 22.07 -2.74 -3.21
CA LYS A 6 20.92 -3.42 -2.58
C LYS A 6 19.63 -2.58 -2.69
N PHE A 7 19.73 -1.25 -2.52
CA PHE A 7 18.59 -0.36 -2.74
C PHE A 7 18.09 -0.39 -4.19
N ASN A 8 19.00 -0.40 -5.16
CA ASN A 8 18.65 -0.49 -6.58
C ASN A 8 17.92 -1.80 -6.89
N ILE A 9 18.37 -2.93 -6.32
CA ILE A 9 17.67 -4.22 -6.43
C ILE A 9 16.27 -4.12 -5.85
N ILE A 10 16.10 -3.59 -4.64
CA ILE A 10 14.77 -3.41 -4.02
C ILE A 10 13.88 -2.53 -4.88
N LYS A 11 14.43 -1.43 -5.41
CA LYS A 11 13.69 -0.53 -6.30
C LYS A 11 13.28 -1.24 -7.59
N ASP A 12 14.14 -2.07 -8.15
CA ASP A 12 13.85 -2.85 -9.35
C ASP A 12 12.77 -3.90 -9.09
N VAL A 13 12.87 -4.65 -7.98
CA VAL A 13 11.81 -5.55 -7.49
C VAL A 13 10.50 -4.80 -7.25
N LYS A 14 10.52 -3.53 -6.86
CA LYS A 14 9.27 -2.78 -6.66
C LYS A 14 8.67 -2.24 -7.97
N THR A 15 9.43 -2.12 -9.05
CA THR A 15 9.05 -1.27 -10.19
C THR A 15 9.17 -1.90 -11.57
N LYS A 16 9.98 -2.94 -11.74
CA LYS A 16 10.21 -3.61 -13.03
C LYS A 16 9.38 -4.91 -13.11
N LEU A 17 9.11 -5.34 -14.34
CA LEU A 17 8.61 -6.68 -14.65
C LEU A 17 9.80 -7.43 -15.27
N LYS A 18 10.56 -8.14 -14.44
CA LYS A 18 11.68 -8.96 -14.89
C LYS A 18 11.38 -10.39 -14.48
N GLN A 19 11.33 -11.31 -15.44
CA GLN A 19 11.01 -12.72 -15.17
C GLN A 19 11.95 -13.32 -14.13
N GLU A 20 13.24 -12.99 -14.22
CA GLU A 20 14.29 -13.39 -13.27
C GLU A 20 14.03 -12.97 -11.81
N LEU A 21 13.19 -11.95 -11.58
CA LEU A 21 12.88 -11.43 -10.26
C LEU A 21 11.53 -11.93 -9.70
N ILE A 22 10.68 -12.60 -10.49
CA ILE A 22 9.30 -12.95 -10.08
C ILE A 22 9.28 -13.74 -8.77
N ARG A 23 10.13 -14.76 -8.63
CA ARG A 23 10.21 -15.56 -7.39
C ARG A 23 10.59 -14.72 -6.16
N LEU A 24 11.49 -13.75 -6.33
CA LEU A 24 11.86 -12.82 -5.26
C LEU A 24 10.70 -11.86 -4.93
N HIS A 25 9.94 -11.42 -5.94
CA HIS A 25 8.74 -10.61 -5.72
C HIS A 25 7.71 -11.38 -4.88
N GLU A 26 7.42 -12.63 -5.24
CA GLU A 26 6.48 -13.49 -4.52
C GLU A 26 6.88 -13.63 -3.07
N ALA A 27 8.09 -14.13 -2.81
CA ALA A 27 8.58 -14.35 -1.45
C ALA A 27 8.52 -13.09 -0.58
N TYR A 28 8.96 -11.94 -1.11
CA TYR A 28 8.88 -10.66 -0.43
C TYR A 28 7.44 -10.25 -0.10
N TYR A 29 6.55 -10.41 -1.07
CA TYR A 29 5.18 -9.95 -0.98
C TYR A 29 4.33 -10.80 -0.05
N TYR A 30 4.44 -12.13 -0.12
CA TYR A 30 3.83 -13.05 0.83
C TYR A 30 4.29 -12.76 2.25
N LYS A 31 5.59 -12.56 2.45
CA LYS A 31 6.16 -12.25 3.77
C LYS A 31 5.54 -10.99 4.37
N ILE A 32 5.45 -9.91 3.60
CA ILE A 32 4.88 -8.64 4.08
C ILE A 32 3.40 -8.78 4.39
N ILE A 33 2.63 -9.43 3.52
CA ILE A 33 1.19 -9.58 3.74
C ILE A 33 0.92 -10.46 4.94
N ASN A 34 1.63 -11.57 5.11
CA ASN A 34 1.48 -12.44 6.28
C ASN A 34 1.88 -11.73 7.57
N TYR A 35 2.96 -10.95 7.55
CA TYR A 35 3.31 -10.10 8.68
C TYR A 35 2.21 -9.07 9.00
N LEU A 36 1.65 -8.40 7.99
CA LEU A 36 0.55 -7.45 8.20
C LEU A 36 -0.72 -8.16 8.73
N LYS A 37 -1.06 -9.35 8.20
CA LYS A 37 -2.17 -10.17 8.69
C LYS A 37 -2.01 -10.51 10.18
N GLY A 38 -0.78 -10.79 10.64
CA GLY A 38 -0.50 -11.10 12.04
C GLY A 38 -0.55 -9.91 13.00
N LEU A 39 -0.45 -8.68 12.50
CA LEU A 39 -0.41 -7.46 13.32
C LEU A 39 -1.64 -6.56 13.21
N LYS A 40 -2.43 -6.72 12.15
CA LYS A 40 -3.50 -5.79 11.77
C LYS A 40 -4.87 -6.45 11.89
N ILE A 41 -5.88 -5.61 12.03
CA ILE A 41 -7.26 -6.06 12.17
C ILE A 41 -7.73 -6.61 10.83
N CYS A 42 -7.98 -7.91 10.76
CA CYS A 42 -8.58 -8.55 9.60
C CYS A 42 -10.09 -8.35 9.64
N ILE A 43 -10.67 -7.96 8.51
CA ILE A 43 -12.08 -7.67 8.37
C ILE A 43 -12.67 -8.65 7.36
N ASP A 44 -13.58 -9.48 7.84
CA ASP A 44 -14.36 -10.38 6.99
C ASP A 44 -15.61 -9.69 6.42
N TYR A 45 -16.25 -10.35 5.47
CA TYR A 45 -17.43 -9.83 4.79
C TYR A 45 -18.65 -9.70 5.72
N ASN A 46 -18.78 -10.56 6.73
CA ASN A 46 -19.91 -10.53 7.66
C ASN A 46 -19.83 -9.29 8.55
N LEU A 47 -18.65 -8.94 9.04
CA LEU A 47 -18.39 -7.73 9.81
C LEU A 47 -18.68 -6.48 8.96
N ILE A 48 -18.33 -6.50 7.67
CA ILE A 48 -18.60 -5.40 6.74
C ILE A 48 -20.09 -5.08 6.62
N LYS A 49 -20.95 -6.10 6.69
CA LYS A 49 -22.41 -5.93 6.61
C LYS A 49 -23.02 -5.37 7.89
N LYS A 50 -22.51 -5.80 9.04
CA LYS A 50 -23.09 -5.47 10.36
C LYS A 50 -22.61 -4.13 10.89
N GLU A 51 -21.35 -3.76 10.62
CA GLU A 51 -20.75 -2.57 11.22
C GLU A 51 -21.26 -1.26 10.58
N LYS A 52 -21.79 -0.39 11.45
CA LYS A 52 -22.34 0.93 11.10
C LYS A 52 -21.48 2.09 11.62
N THR A 53 -20.51 1.80 12.48
CA THR A 53 -19.60 2.80 13.05
C THR A 53 -18.70 3.39 11.97
N VAL A 54 -18.53 4.71 12.02
CA VAL A 54 -17.67 5.44 11.10
C VAL A 54 -16.26 5.45 11.63
N PHE A 55 -15.39 4.66 10.99
CA PHE A 55 -13.96 4.68 11.24
C PHE A 55 -13.22 5.30 10.06
N SER A 56 -12.39 6.31 10.34
CA SER A 56 -11.46 6.89 9.38
C SER A 56 -10.10 6.19 9.46
N GLY A 57 -9.49 5.89 8.32
CA GLY A 57 -8.18 5.27 8.31
C GLY A 57 -7.67 4.81 6.96
N VAL A 58 -6.62 4.01 7.00
CA VAL A 58 -5.95 3.40 5.84
C VAL A 58 -6.16 1.89 5.90
N TYR A 59 -6.39 1.28 4.75
CA TYR A 59 -6.67 -0.15 4.64
C TYR A 59 -5.89 -0.81 3.51
N LEU A 60 -5.72 -2.12 3.65
CA LEU A 60 -5.30 -3.03 2.59
C LEU A 60 -6.53 -3.80 2.11
N MET A 61 -6.80 -3.78 0.82
CA MET A 61 -7.66 -4.75 0.16
C MET A 61 -6.78 -5.73 -0.59
N TYR A 62 -7.05 -7.02 -0.48
CA TYR A 62 -6.30 -8.05 -1.17
C TYR A 62 -7.20 -9.19 -1.63
N CYS A 63 -6.79 -9.86 -2.70
CA CYS A 63 -7.45 -11.06 -3.21
C CYS A 63 -6.56 -12.26 -2.91
N GLU A 64 -7.14 -13.31 -2.33
CA GLU A 64 -6.43 -14.54 -1.98
C GLU A 64 -7.22 -15.77 -2.46
N ILE A 65 -6.61 -16.56 -3.35
CA ILE A 65 -7.21 -17.77 -3.94
C ILE A 65 -6.24 -18.92 -3.68
N ASP A 66 -6.70 -20.03 -3.11
CA ASP A 66 -5.85 -21.21 -2.81
C ASP A 66 -4.59 -20.86 -2.00
N ASN A 67 -4.73 -19.98 -1.01
CA ASN A 67 -3.64 -19.41 -0.20
C ASN A 67 -2.63 -18.55 -0.97
N GLU A 68 -2.91 -18.25 -2.23
CA GLU A 68 -2.08 -17.40 -3.06
C GLU A 68 -2.61 -15.96 -3.14
N ILE A 69 -1.72 -14.98 -2.95
CA ILE A 69 -2.09 -13.57 -3.08
C ILE A 69 -2.06 -13.16 -4.56
N ILE A 70 -3.24 -12.92 -5.11
CA ILE A 70 -3.40 -12.54 -6.51
C ILE A 70 -3.13 -11.05 -6.71
N PHE A 71 -3.64 -10.20 -5.81
CA PHE A 71 -3.34 -8.78 -5.85
C PHE A 71 -3.55 -8.08 -4.51
N THR A 72 -3.00 -6.86 -4.39
CA THR A 72 -3.36 -5.90 -3.34
C THR A 72 -3.75 -4.53 -3.90
N TYR A 73 -4.40 -3.76 -3.04
CA TYR A 73 -4.72 -2.37 -3.23
C TYR A 73 -4.76 -1.69 -1.87
N VAL A 74 -4.01 -0.61 -1.70
CA VAL A 74 -4.06 0.25 -0.50
C VAL A 74 -5.02 1.41 -0.76
N GLY A 75 -5.80 1.82 0.24
CA GLY A 75 -6.60 3.04 0.15
C GLY A 75 -6.82 3.70 1.50
N GLU A 76 -7.31 4.94 1.47
CA GLU A 76 -7.83 5.63 2.65
C GLU A 76 -9.32 5.92 2.54
N SER A 77 -9.98 6.10 3.68
CA SER A 77 -11.37 6.53 3.76
C SER A 77 -11.65 7.24 5.07
N ILE A 78 -12.60 8.19 5.02
CA ILE A 78 -13.26 8.74 6.21
C ILE A 78 -14.19 7.70 6.88
N ASP A 79 -14.68 6.75 6.08
CA ASP A 79 -15.55 5.66 6.50
C ASP A 79 -15.07 4.38 5.81
N LEU A 80 -14.30 3.60 6.56
CA LEU A 80 -13.70 2.35 6.09
C LEU A 80 -14.77 1.34 5.69
N PHE A 81 -15.81 1.14 6.50
CA PHE A 81 -16.82 0.12 6.27
C PHE A 81 -17.71 0.44 5.07
N LYS A 82 -18.11 1.71 4.89
CA LYS A 82 -18.77 2.16 3.65
C LYS A 82 -17.89 1.96 2.44
N ARG A 83 -16.57 2.20 2.56
CA ARG A 83 -15.62 1.96 1.46
C ARG A 83 -15.49 0.47 1.13
N PHE A 84 -15.46 -0.42 2.13
CA PHE A 84 -15.38 -1.87 1.91
C PHE A 84 -16.62 -2.38 1.18
N ARG A 85 -17.82 -2.00 1.66
CA ARG A 85 -19.09 -2.28 0.96
C ARG A 85 -19.07 -1.79 -0.48
N GLN A 86 -18.55 -0.58 -0.70
CA GLN A 86 -18.41 -0.02 -2.04
C GLN A 86 -17.48 -0.85 -2.93
N HIS A 87 -16.34 -1.34 -2.45
CA HIS A 87 -15.46 -2.20 -3.26
C HIS A 87 -16.16 -3.50 -3.63
N VAL A 88 -16.77 -4.17 -2.66
CA VAL A 88 -17.49 -5.43 -2.88
C VAL A 88 -18.61 -5.25 -3.89
N ALA A 89 -19.50 -4.27 -3.69
CA ALA A 89 -20.59 -4.00 -4.63
C ALA A 89 -20.09 -3.64 -6.04
N ASN A 90 -18.98 -2.89 -6.13
CA ASN A 90 -18.42 -2.52 -7.43
C ASN A 90 -17.72 -3.68 -8.15
N LEU A 91 -17.43 -4.80 -7.48
CA LEU A 91 -16.89 -5.99 -8.15
C LEU A 91 -17.81 -6.46 -9.26
N ASN A 92 -19.12 -6.21 -9.22
CA ASN A 92 -20.06 -6.61 -10.28
C ASN A 92 -20.29 -5.53 -11.36
N THR A 93 -19.56 -4.41 -11.31
CA THR A 93 -19.78 -3.27 -12.23
C THR A 93 -18.87 -3.28 -13.46
N THR A 94 -19.19 -2.48 -14.48
CA THR A 94 -18.38 -2.31 -15.70
C THR A 94 -17.15 -1.41 -15.51
N LYS A 95 -16.94 -0.86 -14.31
CA LYS A 95 -15.82 0.04 -14.01
C LYS A 95 -14.47 -0.65 -14.25
N LYS A 96 -13.61 -0.04 -15.08
CA LYS A 96 -12.30 -0.61 -15.53
C LYS A 96 -11.46 -1.24 -14.42
N LYS A 97 -11.32 -0.57 -13.26
CA LYS A 97 -10.56 -1.08 -12.10
C LYS A 97 -11.11 -2.43 -11.63
N TYR A 98 -12.42 -2.53 -11.47
CA TYR A 98 -13.08 -3.73 -10.96
C TYR A 98 -13.19 -4.82 -12.03
N LYS A 99 -13.31 -4.45 -13.32
CA LYS A 99 -13.17 -5.39 -14.43
C LYS A 99 -11.80 -6.09 -14.40
N LYS A 100 -10.71 -5.34 -14.16
CA LYS A 100 -9.36 -5.90 -13.99
C LYS A 100 -9.28 -6.83 -12.77
N MET A 101 -9.91 -6.47 -11.65
CA MET A 101 -9.94 -7.33 -10.46
C MET A 101 -10.67 -8.65 -10.73
N ARG A 102 -11.83 -8.58 -11.39
CA ARG A 102 -12.59 -9.78 -11.78
C ARG A 102 -11.84 -10.67 -12.77
N SER A 103 -11.15 -10.09 -13.76
CA SER A 103 -10.34 -10.87 -14.70
C SER A 103 -9.16 -11.59 -14.02
N LEU A 104 -8.78 -11.17 -12.82
CA LEU A 104 -7.80 -11.85 -11.97
C LEU A 104 -8.46 -12.86 -11.01
N GLY A 105 -9.78 -13.08 -11.10
CA GLY A 105 -10.51 -14.03 -10.25
C GLY A 105 -11.14 -13.44 -8.99
N ALA A 106 -11.14 -12.12 -8.79
CA ALA A 106 -11.75 -11.52 -7.60
C ALA A 106 -13.27 -11.74 -7.54
N SER A 107 -13.75 -12.10 -6.36
CA SER A 107 -15.14 -12.30 -5.98
C SER A 107 -15.36 -11.85 -4.53
N GLU A 108 -16.61 -11.79 -4.08
CA GLU A 108 -16.91 -11.46 -2.68
C GLU A 108 -16.29 -12.46 -1.69
N LYS A 109 -16.06 -13.71 -2.12
CA LYS A 109 -15.55 -14.79 -1.27
C LYS A 109 -14.05 -14.70 -1.01
N ASN A 110 -13.28 -14.15 -1.95
CA ASN A 110 -11.82 -14.15 -1.91
C ASN A 110 -11.20 -12.75 -1.72
N ILE A 111 -12.02 -11.70 -1.73
CA ILE A 111 -11.59 -10.34 -1.38
C ILE A 111 -11.65 -10.16 0.13
N LYS A 112 -10.52 -9.74 0.69
CA LYS A 112 -10.31 -9.54 2.12
C LYS A 112 -9.80 -8.13 2.38
N PHE A 113 -10.03 -7.64 3.59
CA PHE A 113 -9.59 -6.31 4.02
C PHE A 113 -8.79 -6.40 5.32
N LEU A 114 -7.74 -5.59 5.42
CA LEU A 114 -7.05 -5.28 6.69
C LEU A 114 -7.18 -3.80 6.99
N ILE A 115 -7.49 -3.44 8.22
CA ILE A 115 -7.33 -2.06 8.69
C ILE A 115 -5.87 -1.88 9.10
N LEU A 116 -5.16 -1.03 8.36
CA LEU A 116 -3.72 -0.81 8.56
C LEU A 116 -3.46 0.20 9.68
N THR A 117 -4.24 1.28 9.69
CA THR A 117 -4.12 2.38 10.67
C THR A 117 -5.47 3.13 10.77
N PHE A 118 -5.87 3.51 11.98
CA PHE A 118 -6.93 4.49 12.22
C PHE A 118 -6.34 5.90 12.27
N GLU A 119 -6.92 6.85 11.54
CA GLU A 119 -6.45 8.24 11.49
C GLU A 119 -7.58 9.15 10.97
N SER A 120 -7.89 10.21 11.71
CA SER A 120 -8.99 11.13 11.41
C SER A 120 -8.54 12.31 10.52
N ASP A 121 -7.26 12.70 10.57
CA ASP A 121 -6.73 13.74 9.70
C ASP A 121 -6.54 13.21 8.27
N GLN A 122 -7.09 13.95 7.30
CA GLN A 122 -7.02 13.54 5.90
C GLN A 122 -5.59 13.55 5.35
N ASN A 123 -4.78 14.57 5.68
CA ASN A 123 -3.44 14.67 5.13
C ASN A 123 -2.57 13.52 5.66
N LYS A 124 -2.61 13.25 6.97
CA LYS A 124 -1.95 12.11 7.61
C LYS A 124 -2.40 10.78 6.99
N ARG A 125 -3.71 10.56 6.77
CA ARG A 125 -4.20 9.37 6.06
C ARG A 125 -3.60 9.21 4.67
N LEU A 126 -3.51 10.27 3.88
CA LEU A 126 -2.96 10.22 2.52
C LEU A 126 -1.46 9.93 2.52
N LEU A 127 -0.74 10.42 3.53
CA LEU A 127 0.68 10.13 3.73
C LEU A 127 0.90 8.68 4.18
N LEU A 128 0.05 8.17 5.08
CA LEU A 128 0.03 6.77 5.50
C LEU A 128 -0.39 5.82 4.36
N GLU A 129 -1.36 6.20 3.52
CA GLU A 129 -1.71 5.46 2.30
C GLU A 129 -0.48 5.33 1.40
N THR A 130 0.20 6.45 1.16
CA THR A 130 1.43 6.51 0.35
C THR A 130 2.52 5.62 0.94
N TYR A 131 2.71 5.66 2.25
CA TYR A 131 3.61 4.79 3.00
C TYR A 131 3.37 3.30 2.67
N TYR A 132 2.13 2.83 2.87
CA TYR A 132 1.79 1.43 2.63
C TYR A 132 1.85 1.05 1.15
N ILE A 133 1.55 1.98 0.22
CA ILE A 133 1.75 1.76 -1.22
C ILE A 133 3.21 1.46 -1.53
N TYR A 134 4.17 2.16 -0.91
CA TYR A 134 5.60 1.87 -1.14
C TYR A 134 6.06 0.53 -0.54
N ILE A 135 5.53 0.15 0.62
CA ILE A 135 5.81 -1.15 1.23
C ILE A 135 5.30 -2.28 0.34
N LEU A 136 4.05 -2.19 -0.09
CA LEU A 136 3.37 -3.20 -0.91
C LEU A 136 3.61 -2.99 -2.41
N ARG A 137 4.51 -2.08 -2.81
CA ARG A 137 4.71 -1.77 -4.22
C ARG A 137 5.21 -3.01 -4.96
N SER A 138 4.46 -3.43 -5.96
CA SER A 138 4.82 -4.48 -6.91
C SER A 138 4.12 -4.22 -8.23
N LYS A 139 4.85 -4.33 -9.35
CA LYS A 139 4.24 -4.17 -10.69
C LYS A 139 3.35 -5.37 -11.08
N ILE A 140 3.52 -6.50 -10.40
CA ILE A 140 2.76 -7.74 -10.62
C ILE A 140 1.48 -7.70 -9.78
N TYR A 141 1.62 -7.52 -8.46
CA TYR A 141 0.53 -7.77 -7.52
C TYR A 141 -0.21 -6.50 -7.06
N ASN A 142 0.41 -5.31 -7.08
CA ASN A 142 -0.22 -4.12 -6.51
C ASN A 142 -0.97 -3.32 -7.58
N LEU A 143 -2.24 -3.00 -7.31
CA LEU A 143 -3.13 -2.31 -8.24
C LEU A 143 -3.17 -0.80 -8.06
N ASN A 144 -2.43 -0.21 -7.11
CA ASN A 144 -2.33 1.23 -6.98
C ASN A 144 -1.56 1.81 -8.17
N THR A 145 -2.24 2.66 -8.96
CA THR A 145 -1.60 3.35 -10.11
C THR A 145 -0.95 4.66 -9.72
N LYS A 146 -1.37 5.26 -8.60
CA LYS A 146 -0.81 6.50 -8.04
C LYS A 146 -0.08 6.15 -6.76
N LEU A 147 1.10 6.73 -6.58
CA LEU A 147 1.90 6.56 -5.35
C LEU A 147 1.48 7.53 -4.25
N LEU A 148 1.04 8.72 -4.64
CA LEU A 148 0.55 9.76 -3.74
C LEU A 148 -0.67 10.42 -4.37
N SER A 149 -1.72 10.60 -3.57
CA SER A 149 -2.93 11.29 -4.00
C SER A 149 -2.64 12.76 -4.31
N LYS A 150 -3.31 13.31 -5.33
CA LYS A 150 -3.28 14.76 -5.62
C LYS A 150 -3.95 15.59 -4.52
N LYS A 151 -4.69 14.95 -3.61
CA LYS A 151 -5.30 15.61 -2.45
C LYS A 151 -4.32 15.90 -1.32
N ALA A 152 -3.15 15.25 -1.30
CA ALA A 152 -2.14 15.50 -0.27
C ALA A 152 -1.54 16.90 -0.46
N LYS A 153 -1.66 17.72 0.59
CA LYS A 153 -1.25 19.13 0.58
C LYS A 153 -0.01 19.32 1.43
N CYS A 154 0.83 20.24 0.99
CA CYS A 154 1.90 20.77 1.81
C CYS A 154 1.29 21.52 3.00
N ASP A 155 1.75 21.25 4.22
CA ASP A 155 1.22 21.89 5.44
C ASP A 155 1.40 23.42 5.43
N GLN A 156 2.40 23.91 4.69
CA GLN A 156 2.64 25.33 4.43
C GLN A 156 1.81 25.89 3.26
N ASN A 157 0.76 25.21 2.82
CA ASN A 157 -0.15 25.62 1.74
C ASN A 157 0.48 25.91 0.37
N HIS A 158 1.73 25.53 0.12
CA HIS A 158 2.40 25.65 -1.19
C HIS A 158 1.89 24.69 -2.28
N GLY A 159 0.68 24.15 -2.14
CA GLY A 159 0.06 23.24 -3.10
C GLY A 159 0.32 21.75 -2.84
N ASN A 160 0.30 20.96 -3.90
CA ASN A 160 0.31 19.49 -3.81
C ASN A 160 1.69 18.92 -3.51
N MET A 161 1.73 17.72 -2.95
CA MET A 161 2.96 16.99 -2.67
C MET A 161 3.35 16.00 -3.79
N THR A 162 4.60 15.53 -3.73
CA THR A 162 5.15 14.41 -4.52
C THR A 162 5.97 13.49 -3.61
N SER A 163 5.88 12.19 -3.86
CA SER A 163 6.62 11.18 -3.11
C SER A 163 7.73 10.54 -3.94
N LYS A 164 8.81 10.10 -3.28
CA LYS A 164 9.82 9.22 -3.88
C LYS A 164 10.37 8.24 -2.84
N LEU A 165 10.71 7.03 -3.28
CA LEU A 165 11.48 6.09 -2.48
C LEU A 165 12.95 6.49 -2.54
N LEU A 166 13.61 6.59 -1.39
CA LEU A 166 15.04 6.87 -1.28
C LEU A 166 15.71 5.93 -0.28
N ASN A 167 17.01 5.71 -0.48
CA ASN A 167 17.90 5.30 0.59
C ASN A 167 18.67 6.53 1.08
N VAL A 168 18.35 7.02 2.28
CA VAL A 168 19.02 8.19 2.86
C VAL A 168 20.29 7.82 3.63
N ASN A 169 20.52 6.52 3.88
CA ASN A 169 21.67 6.04 4.62
C ASN A 169 22.63 5.28 3.69
N LYS A 170 23.87 5.77 3.59
CA LYS A 170 24.91 5.17 2.75
C LYS A 170 25.56 3.93 3.38
N LEU A 171 25.50 3.80 4.71
CA LEU A 171 26.13 2.73 5.48
C LEU A 171 25.22 1.50 5.60
N SER A 172 23.89 1.70 5.64
CA SER A 172 22.90 0.64 5.75
C SER A 172 21.69 0.94 4.89
N ILE A 173 21.05 -0.07 4.29
CA ILE A 173 19.80 0.16 3.56
C ILE A 173 18.72 0.61 4.55
N LYS A 174 18.21 1.83 4.34
CA LYS A 174 16.97 2.28 4.97
C LYS A 174 16.05 2.79 3.88
N LEU A 175 14.96 2.06 3.62
CA LEU A 175 13.94 2.54 2.71
C LEU A 175 13.22 3.72 3.38
N ASN A 176 13.14 4.85 2.67
CA ASN A 176 12.48 6.07 3.14
C ASN A 176 11.51 6.57 2.07
N VAL A 177 10.32 7.00 2.47
CA VAL A 177 9.37 7.68 1.58
C VAL A 177 9.50 9.17 1.80
N PHE A 178 10.21 9.81 0.90
CA PHE A 178 10.40 11.24 0.93
C PHE A 178 9.20 11.93 0.30
N VAL A 179 8.61 12.92 0.98
CA VAL A 179 7.47 13.68 0.49
C VAL A 179 7.80 15.17 0.44
N LYS A 180 7.83 15.74 -0.77
CA LYS A 180 8.13 17.16 -0.97
C LYS A 180 6.96 17.91 -1.59
N CYS A 181 6.88 19.19 -1.28
CA CYS A 181 6.07 20.12 -2.04
C CYS A 181 6.48 20.08 -3.53
N ARG A 182 5.52 20.05 -4.44
CA ARG A 182 5.78 20.13 -5.89
C ARG A 182 6.47 21.42 -6.28
N ASN A 183 6.13 22.53 -5.61
CA ASN A 183 6.73 23.83 -5.82
C ASN A 183 8.13 23.95 -5.22
N LYS A 184 8.65 22.87 -4.61
CA LYS A 184 10.02 22.75 -4.04
C LYS A 184 10.32 23.72 -2.89
N LEU A 185 9.32 24.45 -2.39
CA LEU A 185 9.45 25.39 -1.28
C LEU A 185 9.59 24.70 0.09
N CYS A 186 8.98 23.52 0.24
CA CYS A 186 9.08 22.71 1.46
C CYS A 186 9.57 21.30 1.17
N LYS A 187 10.38 20.78 2.10
CA LYS A 187 10.86 19.40 2.12
C LYS A 187 10.48 18.78 3.46
N GLN A 188 9.75 17.68 3.43
CA GLN A 188 9.49 16.84 4.59
C GLN A 188 10.01 15.43 4.29
N ILE A 189 10.55 14.76 5.29
CA ILE A 189 10.95 13.36 5.17
C ILE A 189 9.98 12.56 6.03
N ILE A 190 9.19 11.71 5.40
CA ILE A 190 8.40 10.73 6.13
C ILE A 190 9.29 9.50 6.30
N ASN A 191 9.88 9.45 7.48
CA ASN A 191 10.74 8.40 7.96
C ASN A 191 9.89 7.13 8.16
N LEU A 192 10.23 6.01 7.50
CA LEU A 192 9.47 4.74 7.59
C LEU A 192 9.68 3.95 8.90
N TYR A 193 10.09 4.60 9.99
CA TYR A 193 10.87 3.97 11.06
C TYR A 193 10.09 3.08 12.04
N ASP A 194 8.77 2.92 11.89
CA ASP A 194 7.99 2.14 12.86
C ASP A 194 7.87 0.63 12.52
N PHE A 195 8.55 0.15 11.47
CA PHE A 195 8.49 -1.26 11.05
C PHE A 195 9.88 -1.90 10.90
N ASN A 196 10.78 -1.65 11.85
CA ASN A 196 12.17 -2.14 11.86
C ASN A 196 12.31 -3.67 11.58
N GLY A 197 11.29 -4.48 11.88
CA GLY A 197 11.32 -5.93 11.65
C GLY A 197 11.08 -6.41 10.19
N LEU A 198 10.44 -5.59 9.34
CA LEU A 198 10.00 -6.02 8.00
C LEU A 198 11.03 -5.86 6.90
N LEU A 199 11.94 -4.88 7.05
CA LEU A 199 12.92 -4.53 6.01
C LEU A 199 14.29 -5.16 6.25
N TYR A 200 14.60 -5.53 7.49
CA TYR A 200 15.93 -6.00 7.89
C TYR A 200 16.08 -7.52 7.90
N ASN A 201 14.98 -8.26 8.01
CA ASN A 201 15.08 -9.71 8.08
C ASN A 201 15.06 -10.29 6.67
N ARG A 202 16.24 -10.44 6.07
CA ARG A 202 16.57 -11.35 4.95
C ARG A 202 15.82 -11.06 3.64
N ILE A 203 16.29 -10.04 2.91
CA ILE A 203 16.69 -10.24 1.50
C ILE A 203 18.18 -10.57 1.54
#